data_AF-A0A960QUE7-F1
#
_entry.id   AF-A0A960QUE7-F1
#
_cell.length_a   1.000
_cell.length_b   1.000
_cell.length_c   1.000
_cell.angle_alpha   90.00
_cell.angle_beta   90.00
_cell.angle_gamma   90.00
#
_symmetry.space_group_name_H-M   'P 1'
#
loop_
_entity.id
_entity.type
_entity.pdbx_description
1 polymer ?
#
loop_
_entity_poly.entity_id
_entity_poly.type
_entity_poly.pdbx_seq_one_letter_code
_entity_poly.pdbx_strand_id
1 'polypeptide(L)'
;AREWMEKFGTDALVFACDVRGVGESLPGSAGGDPLGYYGADYFYAAYANMLGKPYLGGKTFDVLRVIDFLASYGWTEVHLASRGWGCLPAGLAALLDDRVKTVTLKGKLESWHSVATEEHYQWPLSHMIFGVLRDWDLPDVWMALGKRLVTA
;
A
#
# COMPACT_ATOMS: atom_id res chain seq x y z
N ALA A 1 -0.30 -9.43 10.70
CA ALA A 1 -0.16 -8.79 12.02
C ALA A 1 0.45 -9.74 13.06
N ARG A 2 -0.16 -10.91 13.33
CA ARG A 2 0.30 -11.85 14.38
C ARG A 2 1.79 -12.23 14.30
N GLU A 3 2.28 -12.62 13.13
CA GLU A 3 3.72 -12.91 12.88
C GLU A 3 4.65 -11.77 13.35
N TRP A 4 4.26 -10.51 13.09
CA TRP A 4 5.07 -9.34 13.47
C TRP A 4 4.91 -8.95 14.94
N MET A 5 3.74 -9.16 15.52
CA MET A 5 3.54 -9.00 16.96
C MET A 5 4.33 -10.04 17.75
N GLU A 6 4.40 -11.28 17.27
CA GLU A 6 5.22 -12.33 17.89
C GLU A 6 6.71 -12.04 17.72
N LYS A 7 7.13 -11.51 16.56
CA LYS A 7 8.53 -11.17 16.28
C LYS A 7 9.04 -9.94 17.04
N PHE A 8 8.21 -8.92 17.23
CA PHE A 8 8.64 -7.60 17.73
C PHE A 8 7.92 -7.13 18.99
N GLY A 9 6.85 -7.79 19.43
CA GLY A 9 5.92 -7.25 20.43
C GLY A 9 6.49 -7.05 21.83
N THR A 10 7.71 -7.52 22.11
CA THR A 10 8.43 -7.22 23.36
C THR A 10 9.42 -6.07 23.22
N ASP A 11 9.89 -5.78 22.00
CA ASP A 11 10.99 -4.86 21.72
C ASP A 11 10.52 -3.57 21.02
N ALA A 12 9.31 -3.57 20.47
CA ALA A 12 8.70 -2.44 19.80
C ALA A 12 7.18 -2.42 19.97
N LEU A 13 6.60 -1.21 19.96
CA LEU A 13 5.15 -1.06 19.83
C LEU A 13 4.71 -1.39 18.41
N VAL A 14 3.68 -2.22 18.30
CA VAL A 14 3.13 -2.64 17.00
C VAL A 14 1.75 -2.05 16.82
N PHE A 15 1.60 -1.24 15.77
CA PHE A 15 0.32 -0.66 15.36
C PHE A 15 -0.16 -1.36 14.09
N ALA A 16 -1.44 -1.75 14.07
CA ALA A 16 -2.11 -2.21 12.85
C ALA A 16 -2.94 -1.06 12.28
N CYS A 17 -2.95 -0.93 10.96
CA CYS A 17 -3.71 0.09 10.25
C CYS A 17 -4.41 -0.52 9.04
N ASP A 18 -5.70 -0.25 8.93
CA ASP A 18 -6.47 -0.45 7.71
C ASP A 18 -6.43 0.84 6.87
N VAL A 19 -5.88 0.75 5.67
CA VAL A 19 -5.98 1.82 4.66
C VAL A 19 -7.36 1.78 4.00
N ARG A 20 -7.81 2.91 3.41
CA ARG A 20 -9.13 3.01 2.77
C ARG A 20 -9.44 1.83 1.85
N GLY A 21 -10.67 1.33 1.91
CA GLY A 21 -11.13 0.21 1.08
C GLY A 21 -10.63 -1.16 1.55
N VAL A 22 -10.16 -1.27 2.79
CA VAL A 22 -9.72 -2.53 3.42
C VAL A 22 -10.25 -2.59 4.85
N GLY A 23 -10.57 -3.80 5.32
CA GLY A 23 -10.96 -4.05 6.70
C GLY A 23 -12.16 -3.21 7.13
N GLU A 24 -12.03 -2.46 8.22
CA GLU A 24 -13.14 -1.62 8.73
C GLU A 24 -13.57 -0.51 7.77
N SER A 25 -12.69 -0.10 6.85
CA SER A 25 -12.96 0.93 5.84
C SER A 25 -13.49 0.38 4.51
N LEU A 26 -13.76 -0.93 4.44
CA LEU A 26 -14.31 -1.56 3.25
C LEU A 26 -15.75 -1.06 3.00
N PRO A 27 -16.05 -0.50 1.82
CA PRO A 27 -17.38 0.01 1.55
C PRO A 27 -18.45 -1.08 1.54
N GLY A 28 -19.56 -0.85 2.22
CA GLY A 28 -20.77 -1.69 2.12
C GLY A 28 -21.63 -1.38 0.89
N SER A 29 -21.26 -0.37 0.10
CA SER A 29 -21.90 -0.02 -1.18
C SER A 29 -21.48 -0.97 -2.31
N ALA A 30 -22.15 -0.90 -3.46
CA ALA A 30 -21.96 -1.77 -4.64
C ALA A 30 -22.39 -3.25 -4.45
N GLY A 31 -22.61 -3.70 -3.22
CA GLY A 31 -23.14 -5.04 -2.92
C GLY A 31 -22.21 -6.18 -3.35
N GLY A 32 -22.48 -7.40 -2.88
CA GLY A 32 -21.73 -8.59 -3.29
C GLY A 32 -20.27 -8.62 -2.84
N ASP A 33 -19.44 -9.32 -3.61
CA ASP A 33 -17.99 -9.42 -3.38
C ASP A 33 -17.31 -8.08 -3.74
N PRO A 34 -16.61 -7.42 -2.80
CA PRO A 34 -15.88 -6.17 -3.06
C PRO A 34 -14.89 -6.25 -4.23
N LEU A 35 -14.33 -7.43 -4.49
CA LEU A 35 -13.37 -7.69 -5.57
C LEU A 35 -14.00 -8.34 -6.80
N GLY A 36 -15.32 -8.60 -6.76
CA GLY A 36 -16.06 -9.13 -7.89
C GLY A 36 -16.14 -8.13 -9.05
N TYR A 37 -16.66 -8.59 -10.18
CA TYR A 37 -16.98 -7.71 -11.30
C TYR A 37 -17.92 -6.59 -10.84
N TYR A 38 -17.53 -5.34 -11.09
CA TYR A 38 -18.25 -4.15 -10.60
C TYR A 38 -18.45 -4.14 -9.08
N GLY A 39 -17.53 -4.77 -8.32
CA GLY A 39 -17.49 -4.68 -6.87
C GLY A 39 -17.04 -3.30 -6.38
N ALA A 40 -17.02 -3.14 -5.05
CA ALA A 40 -16.62 -1.90 -4.41
C ALA A 40 -15.21 -1.44 -4.82
N ASP A 41 -14.25 -2.34 -4.99
CA ASP A 41 -12.89 -2.00 -5.42
C ASP A 41 -12.89 -1.26 -6.77
N TYR A 42 -13.59 -1.84 -7.75
CA TYR A 42 -13.70 -1.28 -9.10
C TYR A 42 -14.33 0.11 -9.07
N PHE A 43 -15.50 0.26 -8.44
CA PHE A 43 -16.22 1.53 -8.47
C PHE A 43 -15.44 2.65 -7.80
N TYR A 44 -14.87 2.39 -6.62
CA TYR A 44 -14.10 3.41 -5.91
C TYR A 44 -12.83 3.77 -6.66
N ALA A 45 -12.15 2.80 -7.28
CA ALA A 45 -10.98 3.08 -8.11
C ALA A 45 -11.33 3.86 -9.39
N ALA A 46 -12.43 3.50 -10.06
CA ALA A 46 -12.90 4.18 -11.26
C ALA A 46 -13.29 5.64 -10.97
N TYR A 47 -14.07 5.89 -9.92
CA TYR A 47 -14.41 7.26 -9.52
C TYR A 47 -13.19 8.08 -9.09
N ALA A 48 -12.25 7.45 -8.37
CA ALA A 48 -11.00 8.08 -7.99
C ALA A 48 -10.19 8.52 -9.23
N ASN A 49 -10.15 7.68 -10.28
CA ASN A 49 -9.54 8.05 -11.56
C ASN A 49 -10.28 9.19 -12.26
N MET A 50 -11.62 9.20 -12.26
CA MET A 50 -12.41 10.31 -12.82
C MET A 50 -12.16 11.64 -12.11
N LEU A 51 -11.83 11.60 -10.81
CA LEU A 51 -11.46 12.76 -10.01
C LEU A 51 -9.97 13.14 -10.13
N GLY A 52 -9.19 12.43 -10.95
CA GLY A 52 -7.76 12.67 -11.12
C GLY A 52 -6.93 12.36 -9.86
N LYS A 53 -7.45 11.53 -8.95
CA LYS A 53 -6.81 11.19 -7.66
C LYS A 53 -6.82 9.68 -7.50
N PRO A 54 -5.78 8.95 -7.97
CA PRO A 54 -5.79 7.49 -7.98
C PRO A 54 -6.00 6.93 -6.57
N TYR A 55 -6.78 5.86 -6.46
CA TYR A 55 -7.17 5.30 -5.17
C TYR A 55 -5.97 4.79 -4.37
N LEU A 56 -4.94 4.25 -5.05
CA LEU A 56 -3.65 3.90 -4.44
C LEU A 56 -2.93 5.11 -3.81
N GLY A 57 -3.04 6.29 -4.42
CA GLY A 57 -2.53 7.53 -3.84
C GLY A 57 -3.24 7.86 -2.52
N GLY A 58 -4.55 7.62 -2.45
CA GLY A 58 -5.31 7.70 -1.22
C GLY A 58 -4.87 6.70 -0.15
N LYS A 59 -4.68 5.42 -0.52
CA LYS A 59 -4.17 4.39 0.41
C LYS A 59 -2.79 4.76 0.95
N THR A 60 -1.90 5.27 0.10
CA THR A 60 -0.56 5.75 0.49
C THR A 60 -0.67 6.94 1.44
N PHE A 61 -1.57 7.88 1.14
CA PHE A 61 -1.84 9.03 2.00
C PHE A 61 -2.32 8.62 3.40
N ASP A 62 -3.14 7.57 3.52
CA ASP A 62 -3.59 7.06 4.82
C ASP A 62 -2.41 6.57 5.67
N VAL A 63 -1.45 5.85 5.08
CA VAL A 63 -0.22 5.42 5.76
C VAL A 63 0.60 6.63 6.23
N LEU A 64 0.76 7.64 5.37
CA LEU A 64 1.48 8.88 5.74
C LEU A 64 0.80 9.63 6.90
N ARG A 65 -0.54 9.63 6.96
CA ARG A 65 -1.27 10.23 8.09
C ARG A 65 -1.11 9.46 9.39
N VAL A 66 -1.00 8.12 9.32
CA VAL A 66 -0.66 7.31 10.50
C VAL A 66 0.74 7.63 11.00
N ILE A 67 1.71 7.81 10.10
CA ILE A 67 3.07 8.23 10.47
C ILE A 67 3.04 9.61 11.14
N ASP A 68 2.27 10.57 10.60
CA ASP A 68 2.09 11.88 11.25
C ASP A 68 1.46 11.77 12.64
N PHE A 69 0.43 10.94 12.77
CA PHE A 69 -0.22 10.69 14.04
C PHE A 69 0.76 10.12 15.06
N LEU A 70 1.53 9.09 14.71
CA LEU A 70 2.55 8.50 15.58
C LEU A 70 3.64 9.51 15.96
N ALA A 71 4.10 10.32 14.99
CA ALA A 71 5.08 11.37 15.24
C ALA A 71 4.57 12.43 16.22
N SER A 72 3.26 12.73 16.23
CA SER A 72 2.67 13.65 17.21
C SER A 72 2.76 13.16 18.66
N TYR A 73 2.96 11.85 18.86
CA TYR A 73 3.22 11.23 20.16
C TYR A 73 4.72 10.95 20.41
N GLY A 74 5.62 11.49 19.58
CA GLY A 74 7.08 11.35 19.72
C GLY A 74 7.71 10.18 18.97
N TRP A 75 6.92 9.35 18.28
CA TRP A 75 7.43 8.20 17.52
C TRP A 75 7.89 8.64 16.12
N THR A 76 9.19 8.93 15.99
CA THR A 76 9.78 9.52 14.76
C THR A 76 10.65 8.55 13.96
N GLU A 77 10.92 7.36 14.49
CA GLU A 77 11.56 6.26 13.77
C GLU A 77 10.56 5.12 13.59
N VAL A 78 10.06 4.96 12.35
CA VAL A 78 8.98 4.03 12.03
C VAL A 78 9.50 2.90 11.16
N HIS A 79 9.13 1.67 11.51
CA HIS A 79 9.32 0.51 10.66
C HIS A 79 7.97 0.07 10.09
N LEU A 80 7.85 0.05 8.76
CA LEU A 80 6.65 -0.44 8.10
C LEU A 80 6.81 -1.93 7.79
N ALA A 81 5.75 -2.70 8.01
CA ALA A 81 5.69 -4.11 7.65
C ALA A 81 4.35 -4.42 6.99
N SER A 82 4.38 -4.96 5.78
CA SER A 82 3.19 -5.21 4.98
C SER A 82 3.30 -6.50 4.16
N ARG A 83 2.15 -7.03 3.74
CA ARG A 83 2.05 -8.25 2.94
C ARG A 83 1.04 -8.07 1.80
N GLY A 84 1.33 -8.64 0.64
CA GLY A 84 0.44 -8.64 -0.52
C GLY A 84 0.11 -7.22 -0.98
N TRP A 85 -1.18 -6.91 -1.14
CA TRP A 85 -1.63 -5.61 -1.64
C TRP A 85 -1.21 -4.42 -0.77
N GLY A 86 -1.05 -4.61 0.54
CA GLY A 86 -0.54 -3.58 1.44
C GLY A 86 0.89 -3.14 1.15
N CYS A 87 1.65 -3.92 0.37
CA CYS A 87 3.04 -3.59 0.04
C CYS A 87 3.18 -2.32 -0.82
N LEU A 88 2.22 -2.05 -1.71
CA LEU A 88 2.28 -0.85 -2.55
C LEU A 88 2.12 0.44 -1.75
N PRO A 89 1.04 0.65 -0.96
CA PRO A 89 0.93 1.88 -0.17
C PRO A 89 2.04 2.01 0.88
N ALA A 90 2.51 0.91 1.48
CA ALA A 90 3.63 0.95 2.43
C ALA A 90 4.95 1.33 1.75
N GLY A 91 5.25 0.74 0.58
CA GLY A 91 6.45 1.04 -0.19
C GLY A 91 6.49 2.47 -0.70
N LEU A 92 5.37 2.97 -1.25
CA LEU A 92 5.25 4.35 -1.70
C LEU A 92 5.33 5.34 -0.52
N ALA A 93 4.72 5.03 0.62
CA ALA A 93 4.84 5.88 1.81
C ALA A 93 6.29 5.92 2.33
N ALA A 94 6.99 4.78 2.33
CA ALA A 94 8.39 4.72 2.68
C ALA A 94 9.26 5.55 1.73
N LEU A 95 8.96 5.55 0.42
CA LEU A 95 9.67 6.37 -0.55
C LEU A 95 9.49 7.87 -0.26
N LEU A 96 8.31 8.27 0.18
CA LEU A 96 7.93 9.67 0.39
C LEU A 96 8.27 10.23 1.77
N ASP A 97 8.61 9.38 2.75
CA ASP A 97 8.80 9.80 4.14
C ASP A 97 10.05 9.19 4.79
N ASP A 98 11.01 10.05 5.13
CA ASP A 98 12.30 9.67 5.72
C ASP A 98 12.22 9.21 7.18
N ARG A 99 11.06 9.39 7.85
CA ARG A 99 10.82 8.80 9.18
C ARG A 99 10.72 7.27 9.10
N VAL A 100 10.40 6.72 7.92
CA VAL A 100 10.36 5.28 7.72
C VAL A 100 11.79 4.73 7.58
N LYS A 101 12.38 4.19 8.65
CA LYS A 101 13.78 3.72 8.62
C LYS A 101 13.92 2.37 7.92
N THR A 102 12.89 1.53 8.02
CA THR A 102 12.86 0.21 7.40
C THR A 102 11.45 -0.05 6.87
N VAL A 103 11.35 -0.68 5.70
CA VAL A 103 10.10 -1.17 5.14
C VAL A 103 10.26 -2.64 4.74
N THR A 104 9.44 -3.50 5.34
CA THR A 104 9.42 -4.93 5.05
C THR A 104 8.22 -5.29 4.19
N LEU A 105 8.48 -5.76 2.96
CA LEU A 105 7.45 -6.05 1.97
C LEU A 105 7.44 -7.55 1.62
N LYS A 106 6.40 -8.27 2.04
CA LYS A 106 6.24 -9.72 1.80
C LYS A 106 5.26 -9.97 0.66
N GLY A 107 5.73 -10.57 -0.44
CA GLY A 107 4.92 -10.78 -1.65
C GLY A 107 4.49 -9.45 -2.30
N LYS A 108 5.43 -8.51 -2.44
CA LYS A 108 5.23 -7.26 -3.17
C LYS A 108 4.97 -7.52 -4.66
N LEU A 109 4.30 -6.59 -5.34
CA LEU A 109 4.29 -6.59 -6.80
C LEU A 109 5.68 -6.22 -7.31
N GLU A 110 6.22 -7.02 -8.22
CA GLU A 110 7.53 -6.77 -8.79
C GLU A 110 7.52 -5.56 -9.73
N SER A 111 6.49 -5.47 -10.59
CA SER A 111 6.40 -4.48 -11.65
C SER A 111 4.94 -4.30 -12.09
N TRP A 112 4.53 -3.07 -12.39
CA TRP A 112 3.29 -2.84 -13.14
C TRP A 112 3.44 -3.18 -14.61
N HIS A 113 4.64 -3.07 -15.19
CA HIS A 113 4.88 -3.53 -16.56
C HIS A 113 4.57 -5.02 -16.71
N SER A 114 5.01 -5.87 -15.76
CA SER A 114 4.68 -7.30 -15.81
C SER A 114 3.18 -7.57 -15.77
N VAL A 115 2.42 -6.75 -15.02
CA VAL A 115 0.95 -6.83 -15.00
C VAL A 115 0.35 -6.41 -16.34
N ALA A 116 0.87 -5.36 -16.94
CA ALA A 116 0.38 -4.82 -18.21
C ALA A 116 0.64 -5.75 -19.41
N THR A 117 1.63 -6.63 -19.32
CA THR A 117 2.00 -7.58 -20.38
C THR A 117 1.46 -8.99 -20.18
N GLU A 118 0.82 -9.27 -19.04
CA GLU A 118 0.26 -10.58 -18.71
C GLU A 118 -1.19 -10.68 -19.20
N GLU A 119 -1.58 -11.83 -19.76
CA GLU A 119 -2.96 -12.06 -20.23
C GLU A 119 -3.95 -12.09 -19.04
N HIS A 120 -3.51 -12.67 -17.93
CA HIS A 120 -4.31 -12.83 -16.72
C HIS A 120 -3.51 -12.42 -15.49
N TYR A 121 -3.95 -11.35 -14.83
CA TYR A 121 -3.36 -10.89 -13.58
C TYR A 121 -4.41 -10.86 -12.45
N GLN A 122 -3.94 -10.95 -11.21
CA GLN A 122 -4.78 -11.00 -9.99
C GLN A 122 -4.45 -9.82 -9.06
N TRP A 123 -4.51 -8.61 -9.61
CA TRP A 123 -4.30 -7.36 -8.87
C TRP A 123 -5.50 -6.43 -9.05
N PRO A 124 -6.04 -5.86 -7.96
CA PRO A 124 -7.22 -4.99 -8.02
C PRO A 124 -6.91 -3.64 -8.69
N LEU A 125 -7.93 -3.03 -9.30
CA LEU A 125 -7.80 -1.74 -9.97
C LEU A 125 -7.42 -0.63 -8.98
N SER A 126 -7.83 -0.75 -7.71
CA SER A 126 -7.48 0.19 -6.64
C SER A 126 -5.98 0.30 -6.33
N HIS A 127 -5.17 -0.58 -6.92
CA HIS A 127 -3.71 -0.63 -6.78
C HIS A 127 -2.96 -0.26 -8.07
N MET A 128 -3.66 0.33 -9.03
CA MET A 128 -3.10 0.83 -10.28
C MET A 128 -3.08 2.36 -10.28
N ILE A 129 -2.10 2.94 -10.97
CA ILE A 129 -2.02 4.38 -11.25
C ILE A 129 -2.11 4.57 -12.77
N PHE A 130 -3.09 5.34 -13.21
CA PHE A 130 -3.30 5.59 -14.64
C PHE A 130 -2.06 6.29 -15.24
N GLY A 131 -1.51 5.69 -16.31
CA GLY A 131 -0.41 6.27 -17.08
C GLY A 131 0.97 6.15 -16.45
N VAL A 132 1.12 5.52 -15.28
CA VAL A 132 2.39 5.50 -14.52
C VAL A 132 3.60 5.00 -15.32
N LEU A 133 3.40 3.95 -16.13
CA LEU A 133 4.44 3.33 -16.97
C LEU A 133 4.98 4.23 -18.10
N ARG A 134 4.42 5.43 -18.29
CA ARG A 134 4.99 6.44 -19.20
C ARG A 134 6.23 7.11 -18.59
N ASP A 135 6.32 7.12 -17.27
CA ASP A 135 7.31 7.87 -16.51
C ASP A 135 8.20 6.94 -15.65
N TRP A 136 7.61 5.94 -14.97
CA TRP A 136 8.33 5.05 -14.04
C TRP A 136 7.56 3.75 -13.72
N ASP A 137 8.23 2.80 -13.05
CA ASP A 137 7.65 1.54 -12.57
C ASP A 137 8.11 1.19 -11.13
N LEU A 138 7.50 0.18 -10.50
CA LEU A 138 7.81 -0.28 -9.15
C LEU A 138 9.29 -0.67 -8.92
N PRO A 139 10.03 -1.25 -9.89
CA PRO A 139 11.46 -1.47 -9.72
C PRO A 139 12.24 -0.18 -9.39
N ASP A 140 11.83 0.97 -9.91
CA ASP A 140 12.46 2.25 -9.61
C ASP A 140 12.24 2.64 -8.14
N VAL A 141 11.04 2.38 -7.61
CA VAL A 141 10.71 2.58 -6.18
C VAL A 141 11.54 1.65 -5.30
N TRP A 142 11.61 0.36 -5.65
CA TRP A 142 12.37 -0.63 -4.90
C TRP A 142 13.87 -0.29 -4.87
N MET A 143 14.40 0.18 -6.00
CA MET A 143 15.79 0.65 -6.10
C MET A 143 16.03 1.89 -5.24
N ALA A 144 15.14 2.87 -5.28
CA ALA A 144 15.26 4.11 -4.51
C ALA A 144 15.20 3.86 -2.98
N LEU A 145 14.44 2.88 -2.53
CA LEU A 145 14.41 2.48 -1.12
C LEU A 145 15.72 1.83 -0.65
N GLY A 146 16.43 1.15 -1.56
CA GLY A 146 17.77 0.58 -1.31
C GLY A 146 17.85 -0.21 0.00
N LYS A 147 18.77 0.19 0.88
CA LYS A 147 19.02 -0.48 2.17
C LYS A 147 17.84 -0.42 3.16
N ARG A 148 16.85 0.45 2.95
CA ARG A 148 15.64 0.55 3.78
C ARG A 148 14.65 -0.57 3.46
N LEU A 149 14.73 -1.17 2.26
CA LEU A 149 13.83 -2.23 1.82
C LEU A 149 14.33 -3.60 2.31
N VAL A 150 13.46 -4.32 3.02
CA VAL A 150 13.65 -5.73 3.39
C VAL A 150 12.60 -6.56 2.67
N THR A 151 13.04 -7.48 1.82
CA THR A 151 12.16 -8.41 1.11
C THR A 151 12.07 -9.73 1.86
N ALA A 152 10.86 -10.29 1.97
CA ALA A 152 10.58 -11.57 2.61
C ALA A 152 9.64 -12.43 1.75
#